data_AF-A0A9X9XAF9-F1
#
_entry.id   AF-A0A9X9XAF9-F1
#
_cell.length_a   1.000
_cell.length_b   1.000
_cell.length_c   1.000
_cell.angle_alpha   90.00
_cell.angle_beta   90.00
_cell.angle_gamma   90.00
#
_symmetry.space_group_name_H-M   'P 1'
#
loop_
_entity.id
_entity.type
_entity.pdbx_description
1 polymer ?
#
loop_
_entity_poly.entity_id
_entity_poly.type
_entity_poly.pdbx_seq_one_letter_code
_entity_poly.pdbx_strand_id
1 'polypeptide(L)'
;MKPWLLGGGVFAFTLSLALALPAAAQIAVSGNDNKRRLENGVNRVVPNAPADTATILDLGGRAPRVVAEVALSHSVVGPPMSVAITPDERFAIVTSAERIDPANPERTVPDNRVQVVDLLATPPRVAQTV
;
A
#
# COMPACT_ATOMS: atom_id res chain seq x y z
N MET A 1 -31.39 35.86 -52.37
CA MET A 1 -30.55 34.64 -52.45
C MET A 1 -29.60 34.66 -51.27
N LYS A 2 -29.60 33.60 -50.47
CA LYS A 2 -28.99 33.53 -49.13
C LYS A 2 -27.90 32.44 -49.13
N PRO A 3 -26.66 32.75 -48.74
CA PRO A 3 -25.71 31.72 -48.37
C PRO A 3 -25.67 31.58 -46.83
N TRP A 4 -26.19 30.46 -46.38
CA TRP A 4 -25.71 29.71 -45.22
C TRP A 4 -24.38 29.03 -45.66
N LEU A 5 -23.28 28.88 -44.90
CA LEU A 5 -23.12 28.24 -43.60
C LEU A 5 -21.59 28.15 -43.28
N LEU A 6 -21.27 28.09 -41.98
CA LEU A 6 -20.18 27.30 -41.34
C LEU A 6 -18.71 27.75 -41.46
N GLY A 7 -18.14 28.18 -40.32
CA GLY A 7 -16.69 28.28 -40.14
C GLY A 7 -16.30 28.70 -38.72
N GLY A 8 -16.51 27.85 -37.72
CA GLY A 8 -16.14 28.20 -36.33
C GLY A 8 -16.00 27.04 -35.34
N GLY A 9 -16.06 25.78 -35.79
CA GLY A 9 -16.12 24.62 -34.89
C GLY A 9 -14.80 23.87 -34.67
N VAL A 10 -13.72 24.18 -35.40
CA VAL A 10 -12.56 23.27 -35.46
C VAL A 10 -11.43 23.66 -34.50
N PHE A 11 -11.39 24.90 -33.99
CA PHE A 11 -10.28 25.37 -33.16
C PHE A 11 -10.37 24.99 -31.67
N ALA A 12 -11.53 24.58 -31.18
CA ALA A 12 -11.74 24.24 -29.77
C ALA A 12 -11.47 22.76 -29.43
N PHE A 13 -11.31 21.89 -30.43
CA PHE A 13 -11.19 20.44 -30.21
C PHE A 13 -9.73 19.95 -30.09
N THR A 14 -8.74 20.77 -30.45
CA THR A 14 -7.33 20.38 -30.48
C THR A 14 -6.56 20.63 -29.18
N LEU A 15 -7.11 21.41 -28.23
CA LEU A 15 -6.43 21.71 -26.95
C LEU A 15 -6.70 20.68 -25.84
N SER A 16 -7.72 19.82 -26.00
CA SER A 16 -8.12 18.85 -24.98
C SER A 16 -7.31 17.55 -24.99
N LEU A 17 -6.41 17.33 -25.95
CA LEU A 17 -5.64 16.08 -26.06
C LEU A 17 -4.26 16.11 -25.37
N ALA A 18 -3.86 17.25 -24.79
CA ALA A 18 -2.49 17.45 -24.28
C ALA A 18 -2.30 17.20 -22.76
N LEU A 19 -3.31 16.71 -22.04
CA LEU A 19 -3.20 16.43 -20.59
C LEU A 19 -3.29 14.95 -20.23
N ALA A 20 -2.91 14.05 -21.15
CA ALA A 20 -2.55 12.70 -20.76
C ALA A 20 -1.23 12.77 -19.97
N LEU A 21 -1.32 13.12 -18.68
CA LEU A 21 -0.23 12.93 -17.74
C LEU A 21 0.19 11.46 -17.87
N PRO A 22 1.50 11.16 -18.01
CA PRO A 22 1.95 9.78 -17.97
C PRO A 22 1.36 9.16 -16.70
N ALA A 23 0.82 7.94 -16.81
CA ALA A 23 0.40 7.18 -15.64
C ALA A 23 1.56 7.27 -14.63
N ALA A 24 1.32 7.92 -13.50
CA ALA A 24 2.27 7.96 -12.41
C ALA A 24 2.65 6.50 -12.13
N ALA A 25 3.93 6.24 -11.88
CA ALA A 25 4.34 4.94 -11.36
C ALA A 25 3.36 4.55 -10.25
N GLN A 26 2.81 3.34 -10.29
CA GLN A 26 1.79 2.92 -9.33
C GLN A 26 2.50 2.08 -8.27
N ILE A 27 2.67 2.62 -7.07
CA ILE A 27 3.14 1.83 -5.94
C ILE A 27 1.96 1.07 -5.32
N ALA A 28 2.19 -0.21 -5.02
CA ALA A 28 1.32 -0.99 -4.13
C ALA A 28 2.10 -1.41 -2.89
N VAL A 29 1.41 -1.44 -1.75
CA VAL A 29 1.96 -1.90 -0.49
C VAL A 29 1.07 -3.02 0.06
N SER A 30 1.66 -4.19 0.27
CA SER A 30 1.01 -5.32 0.95
C SER A 30 1.52 -5.39 2.38
N GLY A 31 0.62 -5.27 3.36
CA GLY A 31 0.93 -5.63 4.74
C GLY A 31 0.79 -7.14 4.91
N ASN A 32 1.80 -7.79 5.50
CA ASN A 32 1.87 -9.24 5.63
C ASN A 32 1.96 -9.61 7.11
N ASP A 33 0.98 -10.36 7.59
CA ASP A 33 0.91 -10.85 8.97
C ASP A 33 1.50 -12.26 9.05
N ASN A 34 2.67 -12.38 9.67
CA ASN A 34 3.38 -13.65 9.83
C ASN A 34 2.96 -14.39 11.11
N LYS A 35 2.11 -13.78 11.94
CA LYS A 35 1.67 -14.34 13.23
C LYS A 35 0.44 -15.23 13.07
N ARG A 36 -0.27 -15.19 11.94
CA ARG A 36 -1.53 -15.92 11.72
C ARG A 36 -1.38 -16.97 10.64
N ARG A 37 -1.92 -18.16 10.90
CA ARG A 37 -2.05 -19.22 9.90
C ARG A 37 -3.35 -19.98 10.08
N LEU A 38 -3.96 -20.35 8.96
CA LEU A 38 -5.09 -21.27 8.97
C LEU A 38 -4.59 -22.71 8.98
N GLU A 39 -5.01 -23.46 9.99
CA GLU A 39 -4.82 -24.91 10.08
C GLU A 39 -6.18 -25.59 10.01
N ASN A 40 -6.47 -26.24 8.87
CA ASN A 40 -7.77 -26.86 8.61
C ASN A 40 -8.96 -25.89 8.83
N GLY A 41 -8.78 -24.64 8.41
CA GLY A 41 -9.79 -23.57 8.58
C GLY A 41 -9.82 -22.90 9.95
N VAL A 42 -9.01 -23.35 10.91
CA VAL A 42 -8.90 -22.74 12.24
C VAL A 42 -7.73 -21.76 12.24
N ASN A 43 -7.99 -20.51 12.63
CA ASN A 43 -6.94 -19.50 12.78
C ASN A 43 -6.10 -19.80 14.03
N ARG A 44 -4.78 -19.93 13.85
CA ARG A 44 -3.81 -20.15 14.92
C ARG A 44 -2.72 -19.09 14.90
N VAL A 45 -2.16 -18.85 16.08
CA VAL A 45 -0.91 -18.10 16.23
C VAL A 45 0.24 -18.98 15.80
N VAL A 46 1.12 -18.46 14.95
CA VAL A 46 2.34 -19.16 14.50
C VAL A 46 3.39 -19.11 15.61
N PRO A 47 3.86 -20.24 16.14
CA PRO A 47 4.93 -20.26 17.14
C PRO A 47 6.23 -19.70 16.55
N ASN A 48 6.92 -18.83 17.30
CA ASN A 48 8.16 -18.18 16.87
C ASN A 48 8.04 -17.52 15.47
N ALA A 49 6.91 -16.88 15.21
CA ALA A 49 6.65 -16.18 13.95
C ALA A 49 7.82 -15.22 13.61
N PRO A 50 8.26 -15.18 12.34
CA PRO A 50 9.09 -14.09 11.84
C PRO A 50 8.41 -12.72 12.07
N ALA A 51 9.18 -11.64 11.98
CA ALA A 51 8.61 -10.30 11.98
C ALA A 51 7.58 -10.15 10.85
N ASP A 52 6.51 -9.39 11.09
CA ASP A 52 5.61 -8.98 10.02
C ASP A 52 6.35 -8.08 9.03
N THR A 53 5.80 -7.95 7.83
CA THR A 53 6.45 -7.15 6.79
C THR A 53 5.46 -6.30 6.02
N ALA A 54 5.97 -5.25 5.38
CA ALA A 54 5.32 -4.61 4.25
C ALA A 54 6.13 -4.87 2.98
N THR A 55 5.50 -5.50 2.00
CA THR A 55 6.07 -5.65 0.65
C THR A 55 5.73 -4.41 -0.16
N ILE A 56 6.76 -3.75 -0.68
CA ILE A 56 6.64 -2.62 -1.58
C ILE A 56 6.73 -3.14 -3.01
N LEU A 57 5.69 -2.94 -3.80
CA LEU A 57 5.61 -3.34 -5.20
C LEU A 57 5.57 -2.11 -6.09
N ASP A 58 6.36 -2.15 -7.15
CA ASP A 58 6.25 -1.21 -8.25
C ASP A 58 5.46 -1.85 -9.39
N LEU A 59 4.35 -1.19 -9.75
CA LEU A 59 3.42 -1.59 -10.79
C LEU A 59 3.55 -0.76 -12.08
N GLY A 60 4.50 0.19 -12.15
CA GLY A 60 4.70 1.06 -13.31
C GLY A 60 5.34 0.38 -14.53
N GLY A 61 5.85 -0.84 -14.36
CA GLY A 61 6.46 -1.64 -15.43
C GLY A 61 5.47 -2.53 -16.19
N ARG A 62 6.00 -3.34 -17.12
CA ARG A 62 5.21 -4.37 -17.83
C ARG A 62 4.71 -5.50 -16.91
N ALA A 63 5.38 -5.70 -15.78
CA ALA A 63 5.03 -6.68 -14.76
C ALA A 63 5.31 -6.07 -13.37
N PRO A 64 4.49 -6.38 -12.37
CA PRO A 64 4.76 -6.02 -10.98
C PRO A 64 6.13 -6.52 -10.53
N ARG A 65 6.87 -5.69 -9.79
CA ARG A 65 8.16 -6.06 -9.19
C ARG A 65 8.18 -5.73 -7.71
N VAL A 66 8.80 -6.59 -6.91
CA VAL A 66 9.10 -6.28 -5.51
C VAL A 66 10.29 -5.34 -5.47
N VAL A 67 10.12 -4.19 -4.84
CA VAL A 67 11.15 -3.17 -4.64
C VAL A 67 11.85 -3.39 -3.30
N ALA A 68 11.08 -3.70 -2.26
CA ALA A 68 11.60 -3.95 -0.93
C ALA A 68 10.61 -4.78 -0.11
N GLU A 69 11.14 -5.41 0.93
CA GLU A 69 10.35 -5.98 2.02
C GLU A 69 10.84 -5.33 3.32
N VAL A 70 9.95 -4.61 3.99
CA VAL A 70 10.27 -3.82 5.17
C VAL A 70 9.72 -4.55 6.39
N ALA A 71 10.59 -4.93 7.33
CA ALA A 71 10.15 -5.48 8.61
C ALA A 71 9.45 -4.40 9.44
N LEU A 72 8.25 -4.68 9.91
CA LEU A 72 7.42 -3.78 10.72
C LEU A 72 6.35 -4.58 11.49
N SER A 73 5.48 -3.94 12.27
CA SER A 73 4.29 -4.62 12.85
C SER A 73 3.08 -4.53 11.92
N HIS A 74 2.36 -5.62 11.70
CA HIS A 74 1.11 -5.60 10.92
C HIS A 74 0.09 -6.60 11.46
N SER A 75 -1.18 -6.45 11.10
CA SER A 75 -2.23 -7.40 11.45
C SER A 75 -3.22 -7.59 10.32
N VAL A 76 -3.47 -8.85 9.96
CA VAL A 76 -4.59 -9.21 9.06
C VAL A 76 -5.93 -9.16 9.80
N VAL A 77 -5.90 -9.29 11.13
CA VAL A 77 -7.07 -9.14 11.99
C VAL A 77 -7.31 -7.64 12.19
N GLY A 78 -8.44 -7.11 11.70
CA GLY A 78 -8.79 -5.70 11.84
C GLY A 78 -9.66 -5.18 10.69
N PRO A 79 -9.98 -3.88 10.67
CA PRO A 79 -10.65 -3.24 9.55
C PRO A 79 -9.82 -3.36 8.25
N PRO A 80 -10.44 -3.40 7.06
CA PRO A 80 -9.75 -3.57 5.78
C PRO A 80 -8.87 -2.37 5.37
N MET A 81 -8.80 -1.32 6.18
CA MET A 81 -8.06 -0.08 5.92
C MET A 81 -6.77 0.01 6.78
N SER A 82 -5.97 -1.07 6.82
CA SER A 82 -4.75 -1.13 7.64
C SER A 82 -3.48 -0.63 6.92
N VAL A 83 -3.59 -0.32 5.62
CA VAL A 83 -2.51 0.24 4.79
C VAL A 83 -3.04 1.41 3.97
N ALA A 84 -2.29 2.51 3.94
CA ALA A 84 -2.55 3.66 3.09
C ALA A 84 -1.25 4.18 2.47
N ILE A 85 -1.33 4.80 1.29
CA ILE A 85 -0.20 5.43 0.59
C ILE A 85 -0.55 6.91 0.41
N THR A 86 0.41 7.81 0.65
CA THR A 86 0.19 9.24 0.39
C THR A 86 0.03 9.50 -1.11
N PRO A 87 -0.76 10.51 -1.53
CA PRO A 87 -0.99 10.77 -2.96
C PRO A 87 0.28 11.09 -3.76
N ASP A 88 1.33 11.53 -3.10
CA ASP A 88 2.66 11.80 -3.67
C ASP A 88 3.62 10.60 -3.60
N GLU A 89 3.13 9.44 -3.15
CA GLU A 89 3.86 8.17 -3.03
C GLU A 89 5.14 8.21 -2.18
N ARG A 90 5.29 9.22 -1.33
CA ARG A 90 6.47 9.34 -0.46
C ARG A 90 6.39 8.46 0.77
N PHE A 91 5.18 8.24 1.27
CA PHE A 91 4.97 7.49 2.51
C PHE A 91 3.90 6.42 2.35
N ALA A 92 4.13 5.29 3.00
CA ALA A 92 3.07 4.34 3.34
C ALA A 92 2.81 4.36 4.85
N ILE A 93 1.56 4.24 5.23
CA ILE A 93 1.11 4.20 6.62
C ILE A 93 0.56 2.81 6.87
N VAL A 94 1.15 2.08 7.82
CA VAL A 94 0.80 0.70 8.13
C VAL A 94 0.44 0.59 9.60
N THR A 95 -0.71 0.00 9.88
CA THR A 95 -1.20 -0.21 11.25
C THR A 95 -1.11 -1.66 11.68
N SER A 96 -1.07 -1.85 13.00
CA SER A 96 -1.21 -3.15 13.65
C SER A 96 -2.30 -3.10 14.70
N ALA A 97 -3.28 -3.99 14.60
CA ALA A 97 -4.39 -4.10 15.55
C ALA A 97 -4.12 -5.16 16.63
N GLU A 98 -3.14 -6.04 16.44
CA GLU A 98 -2.74 -7.03 17.43
C GLU A 98 -1.25 -7.36 17.35
N ARG A 99 -0.72 -7.90 18.44
CA ARG A 99 0.65 -8.39 18.54
C ARG A 99 0.70 -9.66 19.37
N ILE A 100 1.79 -10.43 19.26
CA ILE A 100 2.03 -11.56 20.16
C ILE A 100 2.03 -11.06 21.61
N ASP A 101 1.34 -11.79 22.48
CA ASP A 101 1.35 -11.52 23.92
C ASP A 101 2.76 -11.83 24.48
N PRO A 102 3.47 -10.84 25.06
CA PRO A 102 4.79 -11.08 25.66
C PRO A 102 4.77 -12.08 26.82
N ALA A 103 3.61 -12.25 27.49
CA ALA A 103 3.43 -13.21 28.57
C ALA A 103 3.02 -14.61 28.07
N ASN A 104 2.48 -14.72 26.85
CA ASN A 104 2.06 -15.99 26.28
C ASN A 104 2.20 -15.99 24.73
N PRO A 105 3.27 -16.57 24.17
CA PRO A 105 3.53 -16.54 22.74
C PRO A 105 2.51 -17.31 21.89
N GLU A 106 1.60 -18.08 22.50
CA GLU A 106 0.51 -18.78 21.81
C GLU A 106 -0.73 -17.89 21.59
N ARG A 107 -0.72 -16.65 22.08
CA ARG A 107 -1.84 -15.72 22.02
C ARG A 107 -1.43 -14.38 21.44
N THR A 108 -2.43 -13.64 20.96
CA THR A 108 -2.28 -12.23 20.63
C THR A 108 -3.03 -11.36 21.63
N VAL A 109 -2.56 -10.14 21.80
CA VAL A 109 -3.22 -9.05 22.52
C VAL A 109 -3.44 -7.88 21.57
N PRO A 110 -4.41 -6.99 21.85
CA PRO A 110 -4.60 -5.77 21.06
C PRO A 110 -3.30 -4.96 20.94
N ASP A 111 -3.11 -4.36 19.78
CA ASP A 111 -2.03 -3.43 19.46
C ASP A 111 -2.62 -2.19 18.81
N ASN A 112 -1.85 -1.10 18.80
CA ASN A 112 -2.29 0.19 18.30
C ASN A 112 -1.20 0.95 17.54
N ARG A 113 -0.13 0.26 17.16
CA ARG A 113 1.01 0.90 16.50
C ARG A 113 0.62 1.38 15.11
N VAL A 114 1.06 2.60 14.80
CA VAL A 114 1.01 3.19 13.45
C VAL A 114 2.44 3.46 13.01
N GLN A 115 2.81 2.95 11.84
CA GLN A 115 4.15 3.08 11.31
C GLN A 115 4.12 3.83 9.99
N VAL A 116 5.01 4.80 9.84
CA VAL A 116 5.23 5.54 8.60
C VAL A 116 6.47 4.97 7.92
N VAL A 117 6.29 4.45 6.72
CA VAL A 117 7.36 3.91 5.86
C VAL A 117 7.73 4.99 4.84
N ASP A 118 9.00 5.39 4.83
CA ASP A 118 9.59 6.26 3.80
C ASP A 118 9.88 5.41 2.55
N LEU A 119 9.11 5.65 1.49
CA LEU A 119 9.16 4.90 0.23
C LEU A 119 10.27 5.39 -0.71
N LEU A 120 10.80 6.60 -0.48
CA LEU A 120 11.88 7.17 -1.29
C LEU A 120 13.27 6.85 -0.73
N ALA A 121 13.32 6.34 0.50
CA ALA A 121 14.53 5.77 1.07
C ALA A 121 15.13 4.67 0.19
N THR A 122 16.46 4.54 0.21
CA THR A 122 17.15 3.43 -0.48
C THR A 122 17.94 2.61 0.54
N PRO A 123 17.42 1.46 1.02
CA PRO A 123 16.10 0.88 0.73
C PRO A 123 14.95 1.56 1.51
N PRO A 124 13.67 1.38 1.09
CA PRO A 124 12.47 1.72 1.86
C PRO A 124 12.57 1.27 3.31
N ARG A 125 12.15 2.11 4.26
CA ARG A 125 12.33 1.84 5.70
C ARG A 125 11.26 2.54 6.56
N VAL A 126 11.03 2.02 7.76
CA VAL A 126 10.20 2.70 8.76
C VAL A 126 10.91 4.00 9.19
N ALA A 127 10.27 5.14 8.96
CA ALA A 127 10.73 6.46 9.37
C ALA A 127 10.21 6.85 10.75
N GLN A 128 9.02 6.37 11.13
CA GLN A 128 8.41 6.66 12.42
C GLN A 128 7.48 5.54 12.89
N THR A 129 7.37 5.38 14.20
CA THR A 129 6.36 4.56 14.87
C THR A 129 5.69 5.39 15.95
N VAL A 130 4.36 5.30 16.03
CA VAL A 130 3.50 5.91 17.04
C VAL A 130 2.74 4.81 17.77
#